data_AF-A0A1M6V929-F1
#
_entry.id   AF-A0A1M6V929-F1
#
_cell.length_a   1.000
_cell.length_b   1.000
_cell.length_c   1.000
_cell.angle_alpha   90.00
_cell.angle_beta   90.00
_cell.angle_gamma   90.00
#
_symmetry.space_group_name_H-M   'P 1'
#
loop_
_entity.id
_entity.type
_entity.pdbx_description
1 polymer ?
#
loop_
_entity_poly.entity_id
_entity_poly.type
_entity_poly.pdbx_seq_one_letter_code
_entity_poly.pdbx_strand_id
1 'polypeptide(L)'
;MKKSIVFLAFCLAAFASCAGSGSYRQVYENTLYSRYMPENEIQVADSIQYIGNMDDNVLISYLNEVHTSGKKNQNEWFFVECEQNANKQLLVKRGLTIIIEELAPNSRARFVTDSFSRVQNYLDKGRDVVLGRNYDWIIIPTDSPLPEAEAKALESKGYVMPKVSMTKYSLRKISGRGTISIIYYECVDDNQPLYGDIAPYNAALGGWDGDFVAAFNKRAGSAAEIREYTGEGLPQSPQQ
;
A
#
# COMPACT_ATOMS: atom_id res chain seq x y z
N MET A 1 -33.23 -48.82 2.49
CA MET A 1 -32.93 -47.61 3.29
C MET A 1 -31.44 -47.23 3.36
N LYS A 2 -30.47 -48.15 3.23
CA LYS A 2 -29.03 -47.81 3.32
C LYS A 2 -28.44 -47.03 2.12
N LYS A 3 -29.03 -47.14 0.91
CA LYS A 3 -28.52 -46.48 -0.30
C LYS A 3 -28.83 -44.96 -0.35
N SER A 4 -29.93 -44.53 0.26
CA SER A 4 -30.36 -43.13 0.31
C SER A 4 -29.51 -42.28 1.27
N ILE A 5 -28.99 -42.90 2.33
CA ILE A 5 -28.12 -42.22 3.32
C ILE A 5 -26.73 -41.94 2.74
N VAL A 6 -26.19 -42.86 1.93
CA VAL A 6 -24.90 -42.67 1.25
C VAL A 6 -24.98 -41.56 0.19
N PHE A 7 -26.10 -41.46 -0.53
CA PHE A 7 -26.31 -40.38 -1.51
C PHE A 7 -26.47 -39.01 -0.82
N LEU A 8 -27.18 -38.95 0.32
CA LEU A 8 -27.34 -37.71 1.11
C LEU A 8 -26.00 -37.24 1.71
N ALA A 9 -25.17 -38.16 2.19
CA ALA A 9 -23.83 -37.85 2.70
C ALA A 9 -22.88 -37.37 1.58
N PHE A 10 -23.01 -37.91 0.36
CA PHE A 10 -22.24 -37.45 -0.79
C PHE A 10 -22.70 -36.07 -1.29
N CYS A 11 -24.00 -35.79 -1.27
CA CYS A 11 -24.52 -34.44 -1.55
C CYS A 11 -24.07 -33.42 -0.49
N LEU A 12 -24.12 -33.75 0.81
CA LEU A 12 -23.64 -32.86 1.89
C LEU A 12 -22.13 -32.59 1.79
N ALA A 13 -21.32 -33.58 1.42
CA ALA A 13 -19.88 -33.40 1.18
C ALA A 13 -19.58 -32.56 -0.07
N ALA A 14 -20.41 -32.67 -1.12
CA ALA A 14 -20.27 -31.89 -2.36
C ALA A 14 -20.71 -30.41 -2.20
N PHE A 15 -21.61 -30.10 -1.26
CA PHE A 15 -21.99 -28.72 -0.95
C PHE A 15 -21.08 -28.06 0.09
N ALA A 16 -20.45 -28.82 0.99
CA ALA A 16 -19.45 -28.30 1.93
C ALA A 16 -18.12 -27.90 1.25
N SER A 17 -17.80 -28.44 0.07
CA SER A 17 -16.61 -28.03 -0.70
C SER A 17 -16.80 -26.74 -1.51
N CYS A 18 -18.00 -26.14 -1.47
CA CYS A 18 -18.32 -24.87 -2.14
C CYS A 18 -18.63 -23.74 -1.14
N ALA A 19 -18.27 -23.92 0.14
CA ALA A 19 -18.29 -22.86 1.14
C ALA A 19 -17.10 -21.90 0.90
N GLY A 20 -17.28 -21.02 -0.08
CA GLY A 20 -16.64 -19.71 -0.20
C GLY A 20 -15.14 -19.62 0.10
N SER A 21 -14.29 -20.13 -0.79
CA SER A 21 -12.96 -19.53 -1.00
C SER A 21 -13.15 -18.15 -1.65
N GLY A 22 -13.76 -17.23 -0.92
CA GLY A 22 -14.04 -15.88 -1.38
C GLY A 22 -12.74 -15.10 -1.56
N SER A 23 -12.71 -14.23 -2.56
CA SER A 23 -11.72 -13.16 -2.62
C SER A 23 -11.90 -12.28 -1.39
N TYR A 24 -10.94 -12.27 -0.47
CA TYR A 24 -10.95 -11.36 0.67
C TYR A 24 -9.57 -10.74 0.87
N ARG A 25 -9.58 -9.57 1.50
CA ARG A 25 -8.39 -8.86 1.95
C ARG A 25 -8.65 -8.31 3.34
N GLN A 26 -7.74 -8.53 4.27
CA GLN A 26 -7.87 -8.05 5.64
C GLN A 26 -6.50 -7.81 6.25
N VAL A 27 -6.44 -6.90 7.21
CA VAL A 27 -5.26 -6.70 8.05
C VAL A 27 -5.51 -7.34 9.41
N TYR A 28 -4.58 -8.18 9.85
CA TYR A 28 -4.57 -8.79 11.17
C TYR A 28 -3.13 -8.83 11.67
N GLU A 29 -2.89 -8.45 12.93
CA GLU A 29 -1.54 -8.40 13.53
C GLU A 29 -0.48 -7.74 12.63
N ASN A 30 -0.81 -6.54 12.13
CA ASN A 30 0.04 -5.75 11.24
C ASN A 30 0.44 -6.45 9.92
N THR A 31 -0.29 -7.49 9.53
CA THR A 31 -0.11 -8.22 8.27
C THR A 31 -1.32 -8.03 7.38
N LEU A 32 -1.10 -7.60 6.15
CA LEU A 32 -2.11 -7.64 5.10
C LEU A 32 -2.17 -9.04 4.49
N TYR A 33 -3.29 -9.72 4.68
CA TYR A 33 -3.61 -10.98 4.02
C TYR A 33 -4.47 -10.71 2.80
N SER A 34 -4.03 -11.18 1.63
CA SER A 34 -4.78 -11.06 0.38
C SER A 34 -4.92 -12.42 -0.29
N ARG A 35 -6.16 -12.85 -0.54
CA ARG A 35 -6.47 -13.99 -1.44
C ARG A 35 -6.88 -13.54 -2.84
N TYR A 36 -6.75 -12.24 -3.15
CA TYR A 36 -7.21 -11.69 -4.41
C TYR A 36 -6.19 -10.73 -5.01
N MET A 37 -5.56 -11.18 -6.10
CA MET A 37 -4.72 -10.42 -7.04
C MET A 37 -3.89 -9.28 -6.42
N PRO A 38 -2.66 -9.53 -5.96
CA PRO A 38 -2.02 -10.85 -5.85
C PRO A 38 -2.52 -11.62 -4.62
N GLU A 39 -2.39 -12.94 -4.66
CA GLU A 39 -2.47 -13.77 -3.47
C GLU A 39 -1.11 -13.73 -2.77
N ASN A 40 -1.08 -13.10 -1.58
CA ASN A 40 0.12 -12.92 -0.78
C ASN A 40 -0.21 -12.49 0.66
N GLU A 41 0.82 -12.50 1.49
CA GLU A 41 0.86 -11.85 2.78
C GLU A 41 1.89 -10.73 2.75
N ILE A 42 1.59 -9.60 3.39
CA ILE A 42 2.54 -8.50 3.56
C ILE A 42 2.61 -8.17 5.03
N GLN A 43 3.63 -8.70 5.71
CA GLN A 43 3.91 -8.39 7.11
C GLN A 43 4.58 -7.03 7.18
N VAL A 44 4.01 -6.10 7.93
CA VAL A 44 4.59 -4.78 8.18
C VAL A 44 5.33 -4.80 9.51
N ALA A 45 6.45 -4.07 9.57
CA ALA A 45 7.27 -3.96 10.77
C ALA A 45 6.48 -3.39 11.97
N ASP A 46 6.71 -3.92 13.16
CA ASP A 46 5.95 -3.60 14.38
C ASP A 46 6.01 -2.11 14.79
N SER A 47 6.99 -1.34 14.33
CA SER A 47 7.02 0.10 14.63
C SER A 47 6.01 0.91 13.80
N ILE A 48 5.51 0.35 12.69
CA ILE A 48 4.62 1.02 11.74
C ILE A 48 3.25 0.33 11.82
N GLN A 49 2.28 0.99 12.44
CA GLN A 49 1.01 0.38 12.83
C GLN A 49 -0.09 0.63 11.82
N TYR A 50 -0.93 -0.38 11.58
CA TYR A 50 -2.12 -0.24 10.75
C TYR A 50 -3.13 0.74 11.34
N ILE A 51 -3.57 1.71 10.53
CA ILE A 51 -4.51 2.78 10.94
C ILE A 51 -5.79 2.80 10.11
N GLY A 52 -6.10 1.68 9.45
CA GLY A 52 -7.32 1.49 8.68
C GLY A 52 -7.17 1.79 7.19
N ASN A 53 -8.26 1.53 6.47
CA ASN A 53 -8.41 1.83 5.04
C ASN A 53 -9.04 3.20 4.83
N MET A 54 -9.10 3.66 3.58
CA MET A 54 -9.98 4.76 3.21
C MET A 54 -11.42 4.30 3.09
N ASP A 55 -12.33 5.19 3.45
CA ASP A 55 -13.74 5.03 3.13
C ASP A 55 -13.92 5.44 1.66
N ASP A 56 -14.45 4.54 0.84
CA ASP A 56 -14.59 4.69 -0.62
C ASP A 56 -15.28 6.02 -1.01
N ASN A 57 -16.14 6.55 -0.13
CA ASN A 57 -16.86 7.81 -0.34
C ASN A 57 -15.95 9.04 -0.41
N VAL A 58 -14.86 9.08 0.36
CA VAL A 58 -13.88 10.19 0.34
C VAL A 58 -13.00 10.10 -0.90
N LEU A 59 -12.59 8.88 -1.27
CA LEU A 59 -11.78 8.64 -2.45
C LEU A 59 -12.55 8.97 -3.73
N ILE A 60 -13.82 8.58 -3.82
CA ILE A 60 -14.68 8.86 -4.98
C ILE A 60 -14.96 10.36 -5.14
N SER A 61 -15.16 11.12 -4.04
CA SER A 61 -15.39 12.56 -4.14
C SER A 61 -14.17 13.31 -4.70
N TYR A 62 -12.96 12.93 -4.28
CA TYR A 62 -11.72 13.58 -4.77
C TYR A 62 -11.29 13.10 -6.16
N LEU A 63 -11.41 11.81 -6.48
CA LEU A 63 -11.07 11.29 -7.80
C LEU A 63 -12.02 11.81 -8.90
N ASN A 64 -13.28 12.11 -8.56
CA ASN A 64 -14.23 12.75 -9.48
C ASN A 64 -13.86 14.21 -9.81
N GLU A 65 -13.15 14.90 -8.93
CA GLU A 65 -12.67 16.26 -9.20
C GLU A 65 -11.40 16.29 -10.06
N VAL A 66 -10.52 15.28 -9.94
CA VAL A 66 -9.18 15.38 -10.55
C VAL A 66 -9.03 14.63 -11.88
N HIS A 67 -9.56 13.43 -12.11
CA HIS A 67 -9.59 12.81 -13.45
C HIS A 67 -10.43 11.53 -13.43
N THR A 68 -11.60 11.56 -14.06
CA THR A 68 -12.43 10.39 -14.35
C THR A 68 -11.72 9.43 -15.30
N SER A 69 -10.93 8.51 -14.75
CA SER A 69 -10.45 7.36 -15.50
C SER A 69 -10.70 6.04 -14.75
N GLY A 70 -11.93 5.55 -14.86
CA GLY A 70 -12.23 4.12 -15.07
C GLY A 70 -11.58 3.07 -14.15
N LYS A 71 -11.25 3.38 -12.90
CA LYS A 71 -10.82 2.40 -11.89
C LYS A 71 -12.07 1.77 -11.26
N LYS A 72 -12.12 0.44 -11.20
CA LYS A 72 -13.27 -0.28 -10.62
C LYS A 72 -13.13 -0.39 -9.11
N ASN A 73 -11.93 -0.69 -8.64
CA ASN A 73 -11.59 -0.89 -7.23
C ASN A 73 -10.16 -0.39 -7.01
N GLN A 74 -9.99 0.55 -6.09
CA GLN A 74 -8.69 0.93 -5.52
C GLN A 74 -8.79 0.58 -4.04
N ASN A 75 -7.98 -0.38 -3.59
CA ASN A 75 -7.96 -0.77 -2.18
C ASN A 75 -6.64 -0.34 -1.57
N GLU A 76 -6.72 0.25 -0.39
CA GLU A 76 -5.59 0.92 0.23
C GLU A 76 -5.53 0.61 1.71
N TRP A 77 -4.33 0.30 2.17
CA TRP A 77 -4.04 0.02 3.57
C TRP A 77 -2.92 0.93 4.04
N PHE A 78 -3.16 1.64 5.12
CA PHE A 78 -2.25 2.64 5.68
C PHE A 78 -1.63 2.12 6.96
N PHE A 79 -0.31 2.17 7.01
CA PHE A 79 0.48 1.87 8.19
C PHE A 79 1.35 3.09 8.48
N VAL A 80 1.34 3.56 9.73
CA VAL A 80 2.11 4.73 10.13
C VAL A 80 2.80 4.55 11.47
N GLU A 81 3.92 5.23 11.61
CA GLU A 81 4.56 5.52 12.87
C GLU A 81 4.41 7.00 13.15
N CYS A 82 3.90 7.33 14.33
CA CYS A 82 3.57 8.71 14.69
C CYS A 82 4.28 9.16 15.95
N GLU A 83 4.48 10.47 16.04
CA GLU A 83 4.93 11.18 17.23
C GLU A 83 3.91 12.28 17.56
N GLN A 84 3.76 12.63 18.83
CA GLN A 84 2.98 13.81 19.19
C GLN A 84 3.81 15.07 18.97
N ASN A 85 3.32 15.97 18.12
CA ASN A 85 3.95 17.28 17.95
C ASN A 85 3.65 18.21 19.15
N ALA A 86 4.24 19.40 19.17
CA ALA A 86 4.04 20.40 20.22
C ALA A 86 2.55 20.79 20.44
N ASN A 87 1.72 20.64 19.42
CA ASN A 87 0.27 20.90 19.46
C ASN A 87 -0.56 19.66 19.81
N LYS A 88 0.08 18.56 20.26
CA LYS A 88 -0.56 17.27 20.59
C LYS A 88 -1.25 16.58 19.41
N GLN A 89 -0.87 16.91 18.18
CA GLN A 89 -1.34 16.23 16.98
C GLN A 89 -0.41 15.06 16.65
N LEU A 90 -0.95 14.01 16.03
CA LEU A 90 -0.19 12.84 15.61
C LEU A 90 0.54 13.12 14.29
N LEU A 91 1.79 13.56 14.38
CA LEU A 91 2.66 13.77 13.23
C LEU A 91 3.17 12.42 12.72
N VAL A 92 2.96 12.14 11.44
CA VAL A 92 3.48 10.92 10.80
C VAL A 92 4.98 11.08 10.57
N LYS A 93 5.78 10.22 11.19
CA LYS A 93 7.24 10.16 11.05
C LYS A 93 7.63 9.27 9.89
N ARG A 94 6.97 8.12 9.80
CA ARG A 94 7.20 7.12 8.77
C ARG A 94 5.88 6.48 8.40
N GLY A 95 5.75 6.03 7.17
CA GLY A 95 4.59 5.28 6.76
C GLY A 95 4.85 4.32 5.62
N LEU A 96 3.96 3.35 5.53
CA LEU A 96 3.88 2.39 4.46
C LEU A 96 2.43 2.36 3.99
N THR A 97 2.23 2.65 2.71
CA THR A 97 0.93 2.54 2.07
C THR A 97 0.99 1.44 1.02
N ILE A 98 0.04 0.51 1.09
CA ILE A 98 -0.14 -0.54 0.10
C ILE A 98 -1.38 -0.20 -0.71
N ILE A 99 -1.22 -0.03 -2.02
CA ILE A 99 -2.31 0.29 -2.94
C ILE A 99 -2.42 -0.84 -3.97
N ILE A 100 -3.61 -1.42 -4.10
CA ILE A 100 -3.92 -2.36 -5.18
C ILE A 100 -4.98 -1.73 -6.07
N GLU A 101 -4.63 -1.56 -7.34
CA GLU A 101 -5.49 -0.93 -8.34
C GLU A 101 -5.89 -1.93 -9.42
N GLU A 102 -7.16 -1.86 -9.83
CA GLU A 102 -7.66 -2.59 -10.99
C GLU A 102 -8.50 -1.67 -11.91
N LEU A 103 -8.09 -1.61 -13.17
CA LEU A 103 -8.86 -0.92 -14.21
C LEU A 103 -10.17 -1.68 -14.48
N ALA A 104 -11.23 -0.93 -14.78
CA ALA A 104 -12.53 -1.52 -15.06
C ALA A 104 -12.48 -2.53 -16.23
N PRO A 105 -13.30 -3.60 -16.21
CA PRO A 105 -13.25 -4.64 -17.22
C PRO A 105 -13.44 -4.14 -18.66
N ASN A 106 -14.20 -3.06 -18.83
CA ASN A 106 -14.48 -2.37 -20.09
C ASN A 106 -13.42 -1.33 -20.48
N SER A 107 -12.43 -1.06 -19.62
CA SER A 107 -11.35 -0.14 -19.93
C SER A 107 -10.45 -0.70 -21.04
N ARG A 108 -10.14 0.12 -22.04
CA ARG A 108 -9.14 -0.18 -23.06
C ARG A 108 -7.72 0.13 -22.59
N ALA A 109 -7.57 0.83 -21.47
CA ALA A 109 -6.26 1.16 -20.90
C ALA A 109 -5.61 -0.07 -20.27
N ARG A 110 -4.27 -0.07 -20.23
CA ARG A 110 -3.46 -1.13 -19.63
C ARG A 110 -2.26 -0.51 -18.93
N PHE A 111 -1.85 -1.12 -17.82
CA PHE A 111 -0.58 -0.76 -17.19
C PHE A 111 0.58 -1.28 -18.05
N VAL A 112 1.55 -0.40 -18.32
CA VAL A 112 2.79 -0.75 -19.02
C VAL A 112 3.95 -0.79 -18.02
N THR A 113 4.89 -1.72 -18.22
CA THR A 113 5.98 -2.05 -17.29
C THR A 113 7.13 -1.04 -17.28
N ASP A 114 6.98 0.09 -17.95
CA ASP A 114 8.00 1.14 -18.00
C ASP A 114 7.75 2.21 -16.92
N SER A 115 7.45 1.74 -15.72
CA SER A 115 6.64 2.50 -14.77
C SER A 115 7.33 3.75 -14.23
N PHE A 116 8.65 3.86 -14.38
CA PHE A 116 9.41 5.01 -13.91
C PHE A 116 10.41 5.61 -14.91
N SER A 117 10.48 5.17 -16.17
CA SER A 117 11.48 5.73 -17.13
C SER A 117 11.33 7.21 -17.40
N ARG A 118 10.11 7.74 -17.24
CA ARG A 118 9.77 9.14 -17.46
C ARG A 118 9.90 10.00 -16.21
N VAL A 119 10.15 9.38 -15.05
CA VAL A 119 10.35 10.13 -13.80
C VAL A 119 11.74 10.74 -13.83
N GLN A 120 11.78 12.06 -13.68
CA GLN A 120 13.01 12.83 -13.56
C GLN A 120 13.34 13.06 -12.08
N ASN A 121 14.59 13.40 -11.79
CA ASN A 121 15.04 13.80 -10.44
C ASN A 121 14.88 12.73 -9.34
N TYR A 122 14.92 11.44 -9.71
CA TYR A 122 15.09 10.37 -8.71
C TYR A 122 16.51 10.37 -8.16
N LEU A 123 16.62 10.07 -6.87
CA LEU A 123 17.88 9.92 -6.16
C LEU A 123 18.47 8.53 -6.35
N ASP A 124 17.59 7.53 -6.44
CA ASP A 124 17.96 6.16 -6.77
C ASP A 124 16.80 5.43 -7.46
N LYS A 125 17.13 4.36 -8.17
CA LYS A 125 16.14 3.47 -8.78
C LYS A 125 16.69 2.06 -8.90
N GLY A 126 15.80 1.09 -8.96
CA GLY A 126 16.21 -0.28 -9.17
C GLY A 126 15.03 -1.21 -9.35
N ARG A 127 15.34 -2.49 -9.15
CA ARG A 127 14.39 -3.58 -9.25
C ARG A 127 14.71 -4.62 -8.19
N ASP A 128 13.71 -4.93 -7.38
CA ASP A 128 13.76 -6.03 -6.42
C ASP A 128 13.02 -7.24 -7.00
N VAL A 129 13.49 -8.45 -6.70
CA VAL A 129 12.82 -9.70 -7.07
C VAL A 129 12.27 -10.33 -5.80
N VAL A 130 10.94 -10.32 -5.67
CA VAL A 130 10.24 -10.84 -4.49
C VAL A 130 9.26 -11.91 -4.94
N LEU A 131 9.36 -13.12 -4.38
CA LEU A 131 8.59 -14.29 -4.80
C LEU A 131 8.64 -14.54 -6.32
N GLY A 132 9.83 -14.35 -6.91
CA GLY A 132 10.05 -14.49 -8.36
C GLY A 132 9.37 -13.40 -9.23
N ARG A 133 8.95 -12.28 -8.63
CA ARG A 133 8.27 -11.17 -9.32
C ARG A 133 9.07 -9.89 -9.17
N ASN A 134 9.12 -9.12 -10.27
CA ASN A 134 9.83 -7.86 -10.31
C ASN A 134 8.98 -6.75 -9.68
N TYR A 135 9.58 -6.03 -8.74
CA TYR A 135 9.12 -4.75 -8.22
C TYR A 135 10.11 -3.70 -8.71
N ASP A 136 9.70 -2.90 -9.68
CA ASP A 136 10.48 -1.73 -10.08
C ASP A 136 10.30 -0.66 -9.00
N TRP A 137 11.36 0.07 -8.67
CA TRP A 137 11.27 1.10 -7.64
C TRP A 137 12.11 2.33 -7.96
N ILE A 138 11.69 3.46 -7.38
CA ILE A 138 12.41 4.73 -7.36
C ILE A 138 12.41 5.33 -5.96
N ILE A 139 13.42 6.13 -5.67
CA ILE A 139 13.51 6.95 -4.46
C ILE A 139 13.52 8.42 -4.88
N ILE A 140 12.57 9.21 -4.37
CA ILE A 140 12.46 10.64 -4.65
C ILE A 140 12.21 11.43 -3.35
N PRO A 141 12.71 12.67 -3.25
CA PRO A 141 12.18 13.62 -2.29
C PRO A 141 10.79 14.06 -2.76
N THR A 142 9.88 14.28 -1.83
CA THR A 142 8.53 14.74 -2.13
C THR A 142 7.98 15.61 -1.00
N ASP A 143 7.18 16.59 -1.37
CA ASP A 143 6.45 17.46 -0.45
C ASP A 143 5.12 16.83 0.03
N SER A 144 4.62 15.84 -0.71
CA SER A 144 3.52 14.97 -0.32
C SER A 144 3.90 13.51 -0.62
N PRO A 145 4.20 12.68 0.39
CA PRO A 145 4.64 11.30 0.17
C PRO A 145 3.59 10.41 -0.48
N LEU A 146 2.33 10.80 -0.38
CA LEU A 146 1.19 10.11 -0.94
C LEU A 146 0.53 11.00 -2.01
N PRO A 147 -0.20 10.41 -2.96
CA PRO A 147 -1.07 11.21 -3.82
C PRO A 147 -2.11 11.95 -2.95
N GLU A 148 -2.65 13.04 -3.49
CA GLU A 148 -3.38 14.05 -2.72
C GLU A 148 -4.60 13.48 -1.97
N ALA A 149 -5.37 12.60 -2.63
CA ALA A 149 -6.53 11.97 -2.02
C ALA A 149 -6.10 11.14 -0.80
N GLU A 150 -4.95 10.48 -0.91
CA GLU A 150 -4.44 9.59 0.09
C GLU A 150 -3.88 10.35 1.30
N ALA A 151 -3.19 11.46 1.05
CA ALA A 151 -2.75 12.38 2.10
C ALA A 151 -3.96 12.96 2.86
N LYS A 152 -4.98 13.44 2.15
CA LYS A 152 -6.18 14.04 2.75
C LYS A 152 -6.98 13.06 3.61
N ALA A 153 -7.03 11.77 3.27
CA ALA A 153 -7.75 10.83 4.11
C ALA A 153 -6.97 10.40 5.36
N LEU A 154 -5.64 10.55 5.37
CA LEU A 154 -4.88 10.49 6.63
C LEU A 154 -5.16 11.74 7.48
N GLU A 155 -5.18 12.91 6.87
CA GLU A 155 -5.53 14.16 7.56
C GLU A 155 -6.93 14.14 8.17
N SER A 156 -7.92 13.57 7.46
CA SER A 156 -9.30 13.44 7.98
C SER A 156 -9.41 12.51 9.19
N LYS A 157 -8.46 11.59 9.36
CA LYS A 157 -8.32 10.73 10.56
C LYS A 157 -7.54 11.40 11.70
N GLY A 158 -7.12 12.66 11.53
CA GLY A 158 -6.40 13.44 12.54
C GLY A 158 -4.88 13.30 12.51
N TYR A 159 -4.32 12.67 11.48
CA TYR A 159 -2.89 12.60 11.28
C TYR A 159 -2.37 13.87 10.61
N VAL A 160 -1.18 14.32 10.98
CA VAL A 160 -0.49 15.42 10.32
C VAL A 160 0.59 14.82 9.43
N MET A 161 0.49 15.08 8.12
CA MET A 161 1.48 14.60 7.16
C MET A 161 2.73 15.50 7.18
N PRO A 162 3.93 14.91 7.11
CA PRO A 162 5.17 15.68 6.99
C PRO A 162 5.26 16.32 5.60
N LYS A 163 5.65 17.61 5.56
CA LYS A 163 5.80 18.38 4.32
C LYS A 163 7.08 18.10 3.54
N VAL A 164 8.07 17.44 4.13
CA VAL A 164 9.29 17.03 3.43
C VAL A 164 9.53 15.58 3.77
N SER A 165 9.33 14.74 2.75
CA SER A 165 9.47 13.30 2.87
C SER A 165 10.48 12.78 1.86
N MET A 166 11.20 11.74 2.25
CA MET A 166 11.82 10.82 1.31
C MET A 166 10.83 9.70 1.06
N THR A 167 10.59 9.36 -0.21
CA THR A 167 9.64 8.30 -0.56
C THR A 167 10.25 7.29 -1.52
N LYS A 168 10.11 6.00 -1.19
CA LYS A 168 10.35 4.87 -2.09
C LYS A 168 9.01 4.40 -2.66
N TYR A 169 8.82 4.59 -3.97
CA TYR A 169 7.71 3.99 -4.70
C TYR A 169 8.18 2.66 -5.26
N SER A 170 7.55 1.57 -4.86
CA SER A 170 7.78 0.23 -5.44
C SER A 170 6.51 -0.24 -6.13
N LEU A 171 6.59 -0.56 -7.42
CA LEU A 171 5.45 -0.96 -8.23
C LEU A 171 5.69 -2.33 -8.85
N ARG A 172 4.66 -3.18 -8.78
CA ARG A 172 4.58 -4.41 -9.56
C ARG A 172 3.30 -4.44 -10.36
N LYS A 173 3.44 -4.76 -11.65
CA LYS A 173 2.31 -5.16 -12.48
C LYS A 173 1.85 -6.57 -12.10
N ILE A 174 0.58 -6.73 -11.73
CA ILE A 174 0.00 -8.03 -11.37
C ILE A 174 -0.69 -8.65 -12.60
N SER A 175 -1.34 -7.83 -13.43
CA SER A 175 -1.98 -8.23 -14.67
C SER A 175 -1.91 -7.12 -15.71
N GLY A 176 -2.46 -7.33 -16.91
CA GLY A 176 -2.60 -6.25 -17.91
C GLY A 176 -3.39 -5.03 -17.40
N ARG A 177 -4.20 -5.20 -16.35
CA ARG A 177 -5.15 -4.20 -15.83
C ARG A 177 -5.01 -3.94 -14.35
N GLY A 178 -4.02 -4.52 -13.66
CA GLY A 178 -3.85 -4.26 -12.24
C GLY A 178 -2.40 -4.22 -11.78
N THR A 179 -2.20 -3.44 -10.74
CA THR A 179 -0.92 -3.10 -10.12
C THR A 179 -1.02 -3.21 -8.61
N ILE A 180 0.11 -3.51 -7.98
CA ILE A 180 0.32 -3.30 -6.55
C ILE A 180 1.45 -2.28 -6.40
N SER A 181 1.18 -1.23 -5.62
CA SER A 181 2.13 -0.23 -5.21
C SER A 181 2.40 -0.39 -3.72
N ILE A 182 3.67 -0.36 -3.34
CA ILE A 182 4.13 -0.28 -1.97
C ILE A 182 4.91 1.02 -1.86
N ILE A 183 4.35 1.97 -1.11
CA ILE A 183 4.86 3.33 -0.97
C ILE A 183 5.38 3.48 0.45
N TYR A 184 6.70 3.51 0.61
CA TYR A 184 7.35 3.77 1.89
C TYR A 184 7.81 5.21 1.95
N TYR A 185 7.56 5.89 3.06
CA TYR A 185 8.00 7.28 3.24
C TYR A 185 8.49 7.56 4.66
N GLU A 186 9.46 8.47 4.77
CA GLU A 186 9.99 8.98 6.02
C GLU A 186 10.03 10.52 5.98
N CYS A 187 9.59 11.17 7.05
CA CYS A 187 9.84 12.59 7.30
C CYS A 187 11.35 12.81 7.40
N VAL A 188 11.88 13.82 6.69
CA VAL A 188 13.33 14.11 6.69
C VAL A 188 13.68 15.40 7.42
N ASP A 189 12.70 16.24 7.73
CA ASP A 189 12.93 17.45 8.53
C ASP A 189 11.81 17.62 9.57
N ASP A 190 12.10 17.12 10.78
CA ASP A 190 11.20 17.20 11.93
C ASP A 190 11.10 18.61 12.55
N ASN A 191 11.95 19.54 12.11
CA ASN A 191 12.10 20.87 12.71
C ASN A 191 11.59 22.02 11.82
N GLN A 192 11.10 21.74 10.61
CA GLN A 192 10.50 22.78 9.76
C GLN A 192 9.08 23.11 10.25
N PRO A 193 8.69 24.40 10.22
CA PRO A 193 7.32 24.80 10.53
C PRO A 193 6.33 24.05 9.62
N LEU A 194 5.29 23.47 10.23
CA LEU A 194 4.19 22.77 9.54
C LEU A 194 3.40 23.66 8.56
N TYR A 195 3.72 24.96 8.45
CA TYR A 195 3.04 25.97 7.64
C TYR A 195 4.04 26.83 6.85
N GLY A 196 3.77 27.07 5.56
CA GLY A 196 4.64 27.83 4.64
C GLY A 196 4.77 27.20 3.23
N ASP A 197 5.00 28.04 2.22
CA ASP A 197 5.38 27.64 0.85
C ASP A 197 6.81 27.10 0.90
N ILE A 198 6.97 25.79 0.77
CA ILE A 198 8.29 25.16 0.71
C ILE A 198 8.71 25.16 -0.75
N ALA A 199 9.84 25.79 -1.07
CA ALA A 199 10.42 25.70 -2.40
C ALA A 199 10.70 24.22 -2.73
N PRO A 200 10.41 23.75 -3.96
CA PRO A 200 10.69 22.37 -4.35
C PRO A 200 12.15 22.04 -4.04
N TYR A 201 12.33 21.04 -3.19
CA TYR A 201 13.61 20.77 -2.55
C TYR A 201 14.70 20.45 -3.58
N ASN A 202 15.82 21.17 -3.52
CA ASN A 202 16.95 20.96 -4.40
C ASN A 202 17.90 19.93 -3.76
N ALA A 203 17.92 18.71 -4.28
CA ALA A 203 18.78 17.62 -3.81
C ALA A 203 20.29 17.98 -3.76
N ALA A 204 20.75 18.89 -4.63
CA ALA A 204 22.15 19.36 -4.64
C ALA A 204 22.47 20.36 -3.52
N LEU A 205 21.46 21.07 -2.99
CA LEU A 205 21.60 21.99 -1.85
C LEU A 205 21.24 21.34 -0.51
N GLY A 206 20.65 20.15 -0.57
CA GLY A 206 20.04 19.45 0.55
C GLY A 206 20.93 18.58 1.41
N GLY A 207 22.12 18.22 0.91
CA GLY A 207 23.08 17.40 1.66
C GLY A 207 22.72 15.92 1.80
N TRP A 208 21.81 15.39 0.99
CA TRP A 208 21.48 13.95 0.98
C TRP A 208 22.47 13.22 0.09
N ASP A 209 23.54 12.73 0.70
CA ASP A 209 24.55 11.94 0.02
C ASP A 209 24.08 10.50 -0.27
N GLY A 210 24.90 9.74 -0.99
CA GLY A 210 24.61 8.34 -1.31
C GLY A 210 24.44 7.45 -0.07
N ASP A 211 25.07 7.80 1.05
CA ASP A 211 24.98 7.04 2.30
C ASP A 211 23.61 7.23 2.96
N PHE A 212 23.07 8.45 2.94
CA PHE A 212 21.70 8.72 3.40
C PHE A 212 20.67 7.93 2.57
N VAL A 213 20.79 7.96 1.24
CA VAL A 213 19.87 7.25 0.33
C VAL A 213 19.96 5.75 0.51
N ALA A 214 21.17 5.20 0.66
CA ALA A 214 21.38 3.78 0.93
C ALA A 214 20.79 3.36 2.29
N ALA A 215 20.97 4.18 3.33
CA ALA A 215 20.40 3.93 4.65
C ALA A 215 18.87 3.98 4.62
N PHE A 216 18.28 4.93 3.90
CA PHE A 216 16.84 5.00 3.66
C PHE A 216 16.33 3.76 2.93
N ASN A 217 16.98 3.35 1.84
CA ASN A 217 16.58 2.16 1.07
C ASN A 217 16.63 0.89 1.93
N LYS A 218 17.64 0.77 2.81
CA LYS A 218 17.72 -0.34 3.77
C LYS A 218 16.55 -0.34 4.75
N ARG A 219 16.19 0.82 5.32
CA ARG A 219 15.03 0.94 6.23
C ARG A 219 13.72 0.63 5.51
N ALA A 220 13.54 1.15 4.29
CA ALA A 220 12.39 0.85 3.44
C ALA A 220 12.27 -0.66 3.15
N GLY A 221 13.39 -1.33 2.84
CA GLY A 221 13.43 -2.77 2.62
C GLY A 221 13.13 -3.61 3.87
N SER A 222 13.30 -3.05 5.07
CA SER A 222 12.93 -3.69 6.33
C SER A 222 11.52 -3.34 6.84
N ALA A 223 10.82 -2.40 6.18
CA ALA A 223 9.51 -1.94 6.61
C ALA A 223 8.39 -2.95 6.32
N ALA A 224 8.58 -3.79 5.31
CA ALA A 224 7.62 -4.83 4.94
C ALA A 224 8.30 -6.06 4.34
N GLU A 225 7.73 -7.23 4.64
CA GLU A 225 8.10 -8.50 4.04
C GLU A 225 6.91 -9.09 3.29
N ILE A 226 7.09 -9.37 2.00
CA ILE A 226 6.06 -10.01 1.17
C ILE A 226 6.30 -11.52 1.15
N ARG A 227 5.31 -12.29 1.59
CA ARG A 227 5.35 -13.75 1.71
C ARG A 227 4.28 -14.40 0.82
N GLU A 228 4.47 -15.68 0.56
CA GLU A 228 3.39 -16.49 -0.02
C GLU A 228 2.19 -16.51 0.91
N TYR A 229 0.99 -16.60 0.35
CA TYR A 229 -0.21 -16.68 1.16
C TYR A 229 -0.31 -18.05 1.83
N THR A 230 -0.39 -18.06 3.15
CA THR A 230 -0.64 -19.25 3.97
C THR A 230 -1.98 -19.15 4.70
N GLY A 231 -2.40 -17.92 5.04
CA GLY A 231 -3.54 -17.66 5.90
C GLY A 231 -3.32 -18.07 7.36
N GLU A 232 -2.11 -18.52 7.71
CA GLU A 232 -1.76 -18.84 9.10
C GLU A 232 -1.80 -17.57 9.94
N GLY A 233 -2.30 -17.67 11.17
CA GLY A 233 -2.47 -16.52 12.07
C GLY A 233 -3.80 -15.78 11.93
N LEU A 234 -4.54 -15.95 10.83
CA LEU A 234 -5.90 -15.38 10.75
C LEU A 234 -6.84 -16.07 11.75
N PRO A 235 -7.75 -15.31 12.41
CA PRO A 235 -8.77 -15.92 13.24
C PRO A 235 -9.61 -16.86 12.37
N GLN A 236 -9.67 -18.14 12.74
CA GLN A 236 -10.60 -19.07 12.12
C GLN A 236 -12.01 -18.53 12.37
N SER A 237 -12.71 -18.10 11.32
CA SER A 237 -14.10 -17.65 11.46
C SER A 237 -14.88 -18.75 12.18
N PRO A 238 -15.69 -18.44 13.22
CA PRO A 238 -16.55 -19.45 13.80
C PRO A 238 -17.46 -19.97 12.68
N GLN A 239 -17.49 -21.29 12.50
CA GLN A 239 -18.44 -21.96 11.65
C GLN A 239 -19.84 -21.55 12.12
N GLN A 240 -20.52 -20.68 11.37
CA GLN A 240 -21.94 -20.40 11.53
C GLN A 240 -22.74 -21.31 10.61
#